data_AF-A0A919EQW7-F1
#
_entry.id   AF-A0A919EQW7-F1
#
_cell.length_a   1.000
_cell.length_b   1.000
_cell.length_c   1.000
_cell.angle_alpha   90.00
_cell.angle_beta   90.00
_cell.angle_gamma   90.00
#
_symmetry.space_group_name_H-M   'P 1'
#
loop_
_entity.id
_entity.type
_entity.pdbx_description
1 polymer ?
#
loop_
_entity_poly.entity_id
_entity_poly.type
_entity_poly.pdbx_seq_one_letter_code
_entity_poly.pdbx_strand_id
1 'polypeptide(L)'
;MHEGRHRRRPDGRNRLFFGEQREATDFHYREELEAHLASGHLDRLATAFSRDQRAKVCVQDRMREHGAVLWSWLRDGAHFAVCGDAARTAKDVDRTLREVVARHGRTDEEEAAAYVERMAAERRYVRDVH
;
A
#
# COMPACT_ATOMS: atom_id res chain seq x y z
N MET A 1 -19.51 -28.06 21.06
CA MET A 1 -19.35 -26.64 21.44
C MET A 1 -18.16 -26.10 20.67
N HIS A 2 -18.27 -24.86 20.21
CA HIS A 2 -17.56 -24.25 19.09
C HIS A 2 -16.02 -24.28 19.22
N GLU A 3 -15.33 -25.01 18.32
CA GLU A 3 -13.88 -24.96 18.17
C GLU A 3 -13.48 -23.57 17.65
N GLY A 4 -13.04 -22.72 18.58
CA GLY A 4 -12.49 -21.41 18.27
C GLY A 4 -11.22 -21.58 17.44
N ARG A 5 -11.33 -21.36 16.12
CA ARG A 5 -10.16 -21.12 15.27
C ARG A 5 -9.41 -19.92 15.84
N HIS A 6 -8.33 -20.18 16.56
CA HIS A 6 -7.27 -19.20 16.76
C HIS A 6 -6.78 -18.79 15.37
N ARG A 7 -7.36 -17.72 14.81
CA ARG A 7 -6.75 -16.99 13.72
C ARG A 7 -5.41 -16.51 14.27
N ARG A 8 -4.32 -17.16 13.86
CA ARG A 8 -2.97 -16.68 14.12
C ARG A 8 -2.96 -15.21 13.73
N ARG A 9 -2.80 -14.32 14.70
CA ARG A 9 -2.44 -12.93 14.43
C ARG A 9 -1.14 -13.00 13.63
N PRO A 10 -1.09 -12.53 12.39
CA PRO A 10 0.21 -12.37 11.76
C PRO A 10 0.97 -11.38 12.66
N ASP A 11 2.12 -11.79 13.20
CA ASP A 11 3.04 -10.90 13.93
C ASP A 11 3.59 -9.75 13.04
N GLY A 12 3.20 -9.72 11.76
CA GLY A 12 3.49 -8.65 10.82
C GLY A 12 2.56 -7.46 10.98
N ARG A 13 3.15 -6.27 11.04
CA ARG A 13 2.41 -5.01 10.93
C ARG A 13 1.82 -4.91 9.52
N ASN A 14 0.54 -4.59 9.39
CA ASN A 14 -0.12 -4.44 8.09
C ASN A 14 -0.47 -2.98 7.87
N ARG A 15 -0.08 -2.44 6.71
CA ARG A 15 -0.43 -1.09 6.30
C ARG A 15 -1.27 -1.13 5.04
N LEU A 16 -2.42 -0.46 5.06
CA LEU A 16 -3.28 -0.37 3.90
C LEU A 16 -3.30 1.06 3.38
N PHE A 17 -3.02 1.21 2.09
CA PHE A 17 -3.31 2.43 1.35
C PHE A 17 -4.60 2.20 0.58
N PHE A 18 -5.66 2.91 0.92
CA PHE A 18 -6.97 2.80 0.29
C PHE A 18 -7.26 4.08 -0.49
N GLY A 19 -7.67 3.97 -1.75
CA GLY A 19 -7.99 5.11 -2.59
C GLY A 19 -9.33 4.96 -3.27
N GLU A 20 -10.18 5.99 -3.20
CA GLU A 20 -11.37 6.09 -4.06
C GLU A 20 -11.71 7.55 -4.41
N GLN A 21 -12.84 7.81 -5.06
CA GLN A 21 -13.29 9.13 -5.45
C GLN A 21 -13.78 9.91 -4.24
N ARG A 22 -14.69 9.35 -3.43
CA ARG A 22 -15.29 10.05 -2.29
C ARG A 22 -15.37 9.16 -1.07
N GLU A 23 -15.02 9.69 0.10
CA GLU A 23 -15.14 9.02 1.38
C GLU A 23 -16.60 8.70 1.71
N ALA A 24 -17.51 9.64 1.43
CA ALA A 24 -18.89 9.54 1.85
C ALA A 24 -19.70 8.50 1.07
N THR A 25 -19.32 8.19 -0.18
CA THR A 25 -20.10 7.32 -1.08
C THR A 25 -19.37 6.05 -1.48
N ASP A 26 -18.04 6.10 -1.59
CA ASP A 26 -17.26 5.04 -2.21
C ASP A 26 -16.26 4.39 -1.22
N PHE A 27 -16.36 4.71 0.07
CA PHE A 27 -15.56 4.06 1.11
C PHE A 27 -16.10 2.67 1.45
N HIS A 28 -15.86 1.74 0.54
CA HIS A 28 -16.18 0.33 0.72
C HIS A 28 -15.48 -0.24 1.95
N TYR A 29 -16.21 -1.01 2.76
CA TYR A 29 -15.72 -1.71 3.95
C TYR A 29 -15.16 -0.81 5.06
N ARG A 30 -15.62 0.45 5.15
CA ARG A 30 -15.19 1.40 6.19
C ARG A 30 -15.24 0.80 7.60
N GLU A 31 -16.38 0.26 8.01
CA GLU A 31 -16.58 -0.27 9.37
C GLU A 31 -15.65 -1.46 9.66
N GLU A 32 -15.42 -2.34 8.67
CA GLU A 32 -14.47 -3.46 8.79
C GLU A 32 -13.01 -2.97 8.89
N LEU A 33 -12.63 -1.99 8.09
CA LEU A 33 -11.28 -1.42 8.12
C LEU A 33 -11.01 -0.65 9.42
N GLU A 34 -11.98 0.12 9.91
CA GLU A 34 -11.93 0.78 11.21
C GLU A 34 -11.89 -0.24 12.36
N ALA A 35 -12.64 -1.34 12.28
CA ALA A 35 -12.56 -2.44 13.24
C ALA A 35 -11.20 -3.15 13.20
N HIS A 36 -10.58 -3.30 12.02
CA HIS A 36 -9.24 -3.87 11.88
C HIS A 36 -8.13 -2.96 12.42
N LEU A 37 -8.27 -1.65 12.28
CA LEU A 37 -7.43 -0.67 12.97
C LEU A 37 -7.59 -0.78 14.49
N ALA A 38 -8.83 -0.77 14.98
CA ALA A 38 -9.12 -0.82 16.42
C ALA A 38 -8.66 -2.13 17.08
N SER A 39 -8.75 -3.26 16.36
CA SER A 39 -8.27 -4.57 16.82
C SER A 39 -6.77 -4.78 16.65
N GLY A 40 -6.05 -3.83 16.05
CA GLY A 40 -4.61 -3.90 15.80
C GLY A 40 -4.20 -4.94 14.77
N HIS A 41 -5.12 -5.41 13.93
CA HIS A 41 -4.79 -6.18 12.72
C HIS A 41 -4.20 -5.29 11.63
N LEU A 42 -4.66 -4.03 11.58
CA LEU A 42 -4.15 -2.99 10.71
C LEU A 42 -3.35 -1.99 11.58
N ASP A 43 -2.05 -1.85 11.31
CA ASP A 43 -1.18 -0.89 11.99
C ASP A 43 -1.56 0.54 11.58
N ARG A 44 -1.84 0.75 10.29
CA ARG A 44 -2.25 2.06 9.78
C ARG A 44 -2.99 1.97 8.45
N LEU A 45 -4.01 2.81 8.34
CA LEU A 45 -4.83 3.01 7.16
C LEU A 45 -4.54 4.40 6.62
N ALA A 46 -4.11 4.49 5.38
CA ALA A 46 -3.90 5.74 4.66
C ALA A 46 -4.95 5.84 3.56
N THR A 47 -5.93 6.73 3.71
CA THR A 47 -6.97 6.95 2.72
C THR A 47 -6.62 8.11 1.78
N ALA A 48 -6.96 7.95 0.50
CA ALA A 48 -6.78 8.95 -0.55
C ALA A 48 -8.09 9.11 -1.34
N PHE A 49 -8.81 10.21 -1.11
CA PHE A 49 -10.07 10.49 -1.78
C PHE A 49 -9.90 11.58 -2.84
N SER A 50 -9.94 11.18 -4.12
CA SER A 50 -9.58 12.03 -5.25
C SER A 50 -10.56 13.20 -5.48
N ARG A 51 -11.82 13.11 -5.02
CA ARG A 51 -12.90 14.09 -5.29
C ARG A 51 -13.43 14.79 -4.03
N ASP A 52 -12.97 14.45 -2.84
CA ASP A 52 -13.40 15.14 -1.60
C ASP A 52 -12.68 16.47 -1.35
N GLN A 53 -11.56 16.69 -2.04
CA GLN A 53 -10.76 17.90 -1.86
C GLN A 53 -10.52 18.60 -3.20
N ARG A 54 -10.32 19.92 -3.16
CA ARG A 54 -9.94 20.70 -4.35
C ARG A 54 -8.63 20.23 -4.97
N ALA A 55 -7.72 19.71 -4.15
CA ALA A 55 -6.51 19.03 -4.61
C ALA A 55 -6.82 17.55 -4.81
N LYS A 56 -6.51 17.04 -6.01
CA LYS A 56 -6.69 15.64 -6.36
C LYS A 56 -5.63 14.81 -5.61
N VAL A 57 -5.99 14.21 -4.48
CA VAL A 57 -5.09 13.33 -3.70
C VAL A 57 -5.28 11.90 -4.16
N CYS A 58 -4.21 11.30 -4.67
CA CYS A 58 -4.20 9.90 -5.10
C CYS A 58 -3.32 9.05 -4.16
N VAL A 59 -3.39 7.72 -4.30
CA VAL A 59 -2.61 6.79 -3.48
C VAL A 59 -1.09 6.99 -3.63
N GLN A 60 -0.63 7.38 -4.81
CA GLN A 60 0.76 7.76 -5.07
C GLN A 60 1.23 8.94 -4.21
N ASP A 61 0.37 9.93 -3.95
CA ASP A 61 0.75 11.08 -3.14
C ASP A 61 0.97 10.66 -1.68
N ARG A 62 0.10 9.77 -1.17
CA ARG A 62 0.27 9.16 0.16
C ARG A 62 1.51 8.29 0.24
N MET A 63 1.86 7.57 -0.82
CA MET A 63 3.10 6.80 -0.88
C MET A 63 4.33 7.71 -0.81
N ARG A 64 4.33 8.86 -1.49
CA ARG A 64 5.43 9.84 -1.41
C ARG A 64 5.52 10.47 -0.02
N GLU A 65 4.39 10.87 0.56
CA GLU A 65 4.32 11.43 1.92
C GLU A 65 4.88 10.44 2.96
N HIS A 66 4.60 9.15 2.78
CA HIS A 66 5.08 8.07 3.65
C HIS A 66 6.32 7.35 3.11
N GLY A 67 7.04 7.92 2.14
CA GLY A 67 8.11 7.24 1.41
C GLY A 67 9.23 6.70 2.31
N ALA A 68 9.64 7.45 3.34
CA ALA A 68 10.67 7.02 4.27
C ALA A 68 10.27 5.76 5.06
N VAL A 69 9.01 5.70 5.49
CA VAL A 69 8.47 4.55 6.23
C VAL A 69 8.28 3.38 5.28
N LEU A 70 7.74 3.64 4.08
CA LEU A 70 7.56 2.62 3.05
C LEU A 70 8.91 1.96 2.72
N TRP A 71 9.96 2.74 2.48
CA TRP A 71 11.30 2.22 2.24
C TRP A 71 11.83 1.35 3.39
N SER A 72 11.67 1.78 4.65
CA SER A 72 12.09 0.96 5.79
C SER A 72 11.41 -0.40 5.77
N TRP A 73 10.11 -0.45 5.50
CA TRP A 73 9.35 -1.69 5.43
C TRP A 73 9.80 -2.58 4.27
N LEU A 74 10.03 -2.00 3.09
CA LEU A 74 10.54 -2.75 1.94
C LEU A 74 11.90 -3.39 2.24
N ARG A 75 12.77 -2.65 2.94
CA ARG A 75 14.08 -3.13 3.39
C ARG A 75 13.96 -4.22 4.45
N ASP A 76 12.99 -4.11 5.35
CA ASP A 76 12.69 -5.11 6.39
C ASP A 76 11.98 -6.36 5.84
N GLY A 77 11.79 -6.47 4.52
CA GLY A 77 11.22 -7.65 3.87
C GLY A 77 9.69 -7.63 3.75
N ALA A 78 9.06 -6.46 3.87
CA ALA A 78 7.61 -6.34 3.72
C ALA A 78 7.12 -6.78 2.33
N HIS A 79 5.89 -7.27 2.30
CA HIS A 79 5.17 -7.56 1.05
C HIS A 79 4.36 -6.31 0.66
N PHE A 80 4.47 -5.93 -0.60
CA PHE A 80 3.74 -4.81 -1.18
C PHE A 80 2.76 -5.35 -2.23
N ALA A 81 1.48 -5.17 -1.98
CA ALA A 81 0.43 -5.60 -2.90
C ALA A 81 -0.37 -4.38 -3.38
N VAL A 82 -0.67 -4.36 -4.67
CA VAL A 82 -1.49 -3.33 -5.31
C VAL A 82 -2.69 -4.01 -5.92
N CYS A 83 -3.88 -3.56 -5.53
CA CYS A 83 -5.15 -4.00 -6.13
C CYS A 83 -5.87 -2.79 -6.73
N GLY A 84 -6.44 -2.93 -7.93
CA GLY A 84 -7.22 -1.87 -8.58
C GLY A 84 -7.09 -1.82 -10.11
N ASP A 85 -7.42 -0.66 -10.70
CA ASP A 85 -7.39 -0.46 -12.16
C ASP A 85 -5.97 -0.67 -12.74
N ALA A 86 -5.85 -1.69 -13.60
CA ALA A 86 -4.58 -2.13 -14.16
C ALA A 86 -3.90 -1.10 -15.05
N ALA A 87 -4.70 -0.31 -15.76
CA ALA A 87 -4.21 0.52 -16.84
C ALA A 87 -3.52 1.78 -16.33
N ARG A 88 -4.05 2.39 -15.26
CA ARG A 88 -3.56 3.69 -14.76
C ARG A 88 -2.93 3.59 -13.37
N THR A 89 -3.63 2.99 -12.41
CA THR A 89 -3.20 3.00 -11.01
C THR A 89 -1.94 2.18 -10.79
N ALA A 90 -1.85 0.97 -11.38
CA ALA A 90 -0.66 0.14 -11.22
C ALA A 90 0.61 0.81 -11.75
N LYS A 91 0.55 1.51 -12.90
CA LYS A 91 1.71 2.20 -13.48
C LYS A 91 2.14 3.39 -12.63
N ASP A 92 1.19 4.18 -12.13
CA ASP A 92 1.49 5.32 -11.27
C ASP A 92 2.08 4.89 -9.91
N VAL A 93 1.55 3.82 -9.33
CA VAL A 93 2.06 3.22 -8.10
C VAL A 93 3.47 2.64 -8.31
N ASP A 94 3.70 1.94 -9.41
CA ASP A 94 5.01 1.36 -9.75
C ASP A 94 6.09 2.43 -9.90
N ARG A 95 5.80 3.50 -10.66
CA ARG A 95 6.67 4.66 -10.80
C ARG A 95 6.97 5.29 -9.44
N THR A 96 5.92 5.52 -8.64
CA THR A 96 6.06 6.13 -7.31
C THR A 96 6.88 5.26 -6.37
N LEU A 97 6.73 3.94 -6.45
CA LEU A 97 7.52 2.99 -5.68
C LEU A 97 9.01 3.10 -6.04
N ARG A 98 9.34 3.15 -7.33
CA ARG A 98 10.73 3.34 -7.80
C ARG A 98 11.32 4.66 -7.31
N GLU A 99 10.55 5.76 -7.38
CA GLU A 99 11.00 7.06 -6.88
C GLU A 99 11.24 7.05 -5.37
N VAL A 100 10.39 6.38 -4.59
CA VAL A 100 10.59 6.19 -3.15
C VAL A 100 11.86 5.38 -2.88
N VAL A 101 12.08 4.29 -3.62
CA VAL A 101 13.29 3.47 -3.50
C VAL A 101 14.53 4.28 -3.87
N ALA A 102 14.55 4.98 -4.99
CA ALA A 102 15.68 5.81 -5.40
C ALA A 102 15.98 6.90 -4.35
N ARG A 103 14.95 7.64 -3.91
CA ARG A 103 15.10 8.75 -2.97
C ARG A 103 15.56 8.31 -1.58
N HIS A 104 14.99 7.23 -1.04
CA HIS A 104 15.25 6.79 0.34
C HIS A 104 16.32 5.70 0.43
N GLY A 105 16.46 4.88 -0.61
CA GLY A 105 17.55 3.92 -0.78
C GLY A 105 18.86 4.56 -1.21
N ARG A 106 18.83 5.83 -1.65
CA ARG A 106 19.99 6.56 -2.20
C ARG A 106 20.63 5.83 -3.37
N THR A 107 19.80 5.21 -4.19
CA THR A 107 20.17 4.49 -5.40
C THR A 107 19.78 5.32 -6.61
N ASP A 108 20.38 5.04 -7.76
CA ASP A 108 19.90 5.62 -9.02
C ASP A 108 18.58 4.96 -9.49
N GLU A 109 18.05 5.44 -10.61
CA GLU A 109 16.79 4.96 -11.17
C GLU A 109 16.89 3.51 -11.69
N GLU A 110 18.05 3.10 -12.22
CA GLU A 110 18.28 1.74 -12.69
C GLU A 110 18.35 0.75 -11.54
N GLU A 111 19.08 1.08 -10.48
CA GLU A 111 19.16 0.29 -9.25
C GLU A 111 17.78 0.21 -8.56
N ALA A 112 17.02 1.30 -8.53
CA ALA A 112 15.67 1.30 -7.99
C ALA A 112 14.72 0.42 -8.82
N ALA A 113 14.82 0.47 -10.15
CA ALA A 113 14.06 -0.41 -11.03
C ALA A 113 14.45 -1.88 -10.78
N ALA A 114 15.74 -2.21 -10.75
CA ALA A 114 16.24 -3.55 -10.46
C ALA A 114 15.77 -4.06 -9.09
N TYR A 115 15.71 -3.19 -8.07
CA TYR A 115 15.16 -3.52 -6.76
C TYR A 115 13.68 -3.92 -6.84
N VAL A 116 12.87 -3.13 -7.53
CA VAL A 116 11.43 -3.41 -7.71
C VAL A 116 11.21 -4.69 -8.51
N GLU A 117 11.98 -4.92 -9.58
CA GLU A 117 11.94 -6.16 -10.36
C GLU A 117 12.31 -7.37 -9.51
N ARG A 118 13.35 -7.26 -8.67
CA ARG A 118 13.71 -8.32 -7.71
C ARG A 118 12.59 -8.59 -6.71
N MET A 119 11.94 -7.56 -6.17
CA MET A 119 10.78 -7.76 -5.29
C MET A 119 9.63 -8.48 -6.01
N ALA A 120 9.40 -8.18 -7.29
CA ALA A 120 8.39 -8.88 -8.09
C ALA A 120 8.76 -10.35 -8.28
N ALA A 121 10.03 -10.64 -8.61
CA ALA A 121 10.55 -12.01 -8.76
C ALA A 121 10.46 -12.82 -7.45
N GLU A 122 10.70 -12.17 -6.31
CA GLU A 122 10.58 -12.76 -4.97
C GLU A 122 9.12 -12.87 -4.49
N ARG A 123 8.14 -12.51 -5.32
CA ARG A 123 6.69 -12.46 -4.98
C ARG A 123 6.37 -11.57 -3.78
N ARG A 124 7.27 -10.64 -3.45
CA ARG A 124 7.07 -9.60 -2.45
C ARG A 124 6.30 -8.42 -3.03
N TYR A 125 6.39 -8.19 -4.33
CA TYR A 125 5.57 -7.20 -5.04
C TYR A 125 4.51 -7.91 -5.89
N VAL A 126 3.24 -7.75 -5.51
CA VAL A 126 2.09 -8.35 -6.21
C VAL A 126 1.21 -7.24 -6.76
N ARG A 127 0.83 -7.37 -8.03
CA ARG A 127 -0.13 -6.47 -8.70
C ARG A 127 -1.33 -7.31 -9.11
N ASP A 128 -2.41 -7.19 -8.36
CA ASP A 128 -3.69 -7.83 -8.68
C ASP A 128 -4.61 -6.79 -9.32
N VAL A 129 -4.53 -6.68 -10.64
CA VAL A 129 -5.22 -5.63 -11.37
C VAL A 129 -6.05 -6.22 -12.50
N HIS A 130 -7.28 -5.73 -12.63
CA HIS A 130 -8.29 -6.22 -13.57
C HIS A 130 -8.64 -5.14 -14.62
#